data_AF-X0ZDX9-F1
#
_entry.id   AF-X0ZDX9-F1
#
_cell.length_a   1.000
_cell.length_b   1.000
_cell.length_c   1.000
_cell.angle_alpha   90.00
_cell.angle_beta   90.00
_cell.angle_gamma   90.00
#
_symmetry.space_group_name_H-M   'P 1'
#
loop_
_entity.id
_entity.type
_entity.pdbx_description
1 polymer ?
#
loop_
_entity_poly.entity_id
_entity_poly.type
_entity_poly.pdbx_seq_one_letter_code
_entity_poly.pdbx_strand_id
1 'polypeptide(L)'
;MKLLQKQRNAVYYLKDRTTKELLFGGAAGGGKSALGCLWLIEQCQKYPGTRWLMGRAKLKTLKETTLNTFFEISHNLGIKDQYIYKEQRSLIIWNNGSEIILKDLFYYPSDPDFNELGSLEITGAFIDECDQIVKKAWQIVKSRIRYKLTEFDLMPKLLGTCNPSHTWLYLDFFKLYQTGKLPKQKQFIQSLPQENPFLLLLI
;
A
#
# COMPACT_ATOMS: atom_id res chain seq x y z
N MET A 1 12.30 14.73 2.87
CA MET A 1 12.62 13.37 3.37
C MET A 1 13.56 12.67 2.40
N LYS A 2 14.66 12.07 2.87
CA LYS A 2 15.59 11.29 2.02
C LYS A 2 15.16 9.82 2.02
N LEU A 3 14.89 9.24 0.84
CA LEU A 3 14.50 7.83 0.70
C LEU A 3 15.69 6.88 0.81
N LEU A 4 15.47 5.70 1.41
CA LEU A 4 16.41 4.59 1.39
C LEU A 4 16.54 4.01 -0.03
N GLN A 5 17.66 3.37 -0.36
CA GLN A 5 17.88 2.85 -1.71
C GLN A 5 16.79 1.84 -2.14
N LYS A 6 16.37 0.95 -1.24
CA LYS A 6 15.26 0.02 -1.52
C LYS A 6 13.92 0.74 -1.74
N GLN A 7 13.64 1.80 -0.97
CA GLN A 7 12.46 2.63 -1.20
C GLN A 7 12.52 3.34 -2.57
N ARG A 8 13.70 3.78 -3.02
CA ARG A 8 13.87 4.32 -4.39
C ARG A 8 13.57 3.27 -5.45
N ASN A 9 14.02 2.03 -5.27
CA ASN A 9 13.70 0.93 -6.17
C ASN A 9 12.19 0.65 -6.19
N ALA A 10 11.53 0.72 -5.03
CA ALA A 10 10.09 0.58 -4.93
C ALA A 10 9.36 1.68 -5.71
N VAL A 11 9.78 2.94 -5.53
CA VAL A 11 9.25 4.10 -6.27
C VAL A 11 9.43 3.92 -7.78
N TYR A 12 10.57 3.38 -8.23
CA TYR A 12 10.77 3.08 -9.66
C TYR A 12 9.68 2.12 -10.19
N TYR A 13 9.47 0.97 -9.54
CA TYR A 13 8.45 0.01 -10.01
C TYR A 13 7.02 0.51 -9.82
N LEU A 14 6.74 1.36 -8.84
CA LEU A 14 5.45 2.03 -8.69
C LEU A 14 5.17 3.01 -9.85
N LYS A 15 6.20 3.53 -10.51
CA LYS A 15 6.10 4.48 -11.62
C LYS A 15 6.33 3.87 -13.00
N ASP A 16 6.78 2.63 -13.09
CA ASP A 16 7.01 1.96 -14.37
C ASP A 16 5.69 1.64 -15.12
N ARG A 17 5.82 1.21 -16.39
CA ARG A 17 4.69 0.78 -17.24
C ARG A 17 4.57 -0.74 -17.37
N THR A 18 5.04 -1.50 -16.38
CA THR A 18 5.05 -2.97 -16.44
C THR A 18 4.51 -3.60 -15.17
N THR A 19 5.00 -3.16 -14.02
CA THR A 19 4.64 -3.69 -12.71
C THR A 19 3.20 -3.35 -12.38
N LYS A 20 2.42 -4.34 -11.94
CA LYS A 20 1.06 -4.15 -11.41
C LYS A 20 0.99 -4.43 -9.92
N GLU A 21 1.82 -5.36 -9.44
CA GLU A 21 1.88 -5.79 -8.05
C GLU A 21 3.31 -5.66 -7.54
N LEU A 22 3.50 -4.89 -6.48
CA LEU A 22 4.79 -4.73 -5.82
C LEU A 22 4.67 -5.20 -4.37
N LEU A 23 5.49 -6.17 -3.98
CA LEU A 23 5.64 -6.58 -2.60
C LEU A 23 6.96 -6.07 -2.02
N PHE A 24 6.87 -5.21 -1.01
CA PHE A 24 8.01 -4.68 -0.26
C PHE A 24 8.11 -5.39 1.10
N GLY A 25 8.90 -6.47 1.13
CA GLY A 25 9.00 -7.37 2.28
C GLY A 25 10.28 -7.14 3.08
N GLY A 26 10.22 -7.24 4.40
CA GLY A 26 11.39 -7.03 5.24
C GLY A 26 11.05 -7.04 6.72
N ALA A 27 12.05 -7.12 7.60
CA ALA A 27 11.81 -7.08 9.03
C ALA A 27 11.32 -5.69 9.51
N ALA A 28 10.96 -5.58 10.79
CA ALA A 28 10.47 -4.36 11.40
C ALA A 28 11.48 -3.19 11.23
N GLY A 29 10.95 -1.96 11.20
CA GLY A 29 11.77 -0.75 11.08
C GLY A 29 12.33 -0.45 9.69
N GLY A 30 12.01 -1.22 8.64
CA GLY A 30 12.46 -0.95 7.27
C GLY A 30 11.77 0.22 6.52
N GLY A 31 10.99 1.07 7.21
CA GLY A 31 10.28 2.20 6.58
C GLY A 31 9.19 1.80 5.56
N LYS A 32 8.59 0.61 5.74
CA LYS A 32 7.64 0.00 4.80
C LYS A 32 6.31 0.75 4.74
N SER A 33 5.66 0.94 5.89
CA SER A 33 4.41 1.68 5.99
C SER A 33 4.58 3.13 5.54
N ALA A 34 5.73 3.74 5.85
CA ALA A 34 6.05 5.10 5.41
C ALA A 34 6.13 5.24 3.89
N LEU A 35 6.74 4.27 3.20
CA LEU A 35 6.76 4.22 1.73
C LEU A 35 5.34 4.17 1.15
N GLY A 36 4.47 3.32 1.70
CA GLY A 36 3.09 3.19 1.24
C GLY A 36 2.27 4.47 1.46
N CYS A 37 2.36 5.07 2.65
CA CYS A 37 1.70 6.34 2.95
C CYS A 37 2.20 7.49 2.07
N LEU A 38 3.52 7.60 1.87
CA LEU A 38 4.10 8.61 0.98
C LEU A 38 3.62 8.43 -0.47
N TRP A 39 3.58 7.19 -0.95
CA TRP A 39 3.08 6.91 -2.30
C TRP A 39 1.62 7.34 -2.44
N LEU A 40 0.74 6.98 -1.50
CA LEU A 40 -0.66 7.42 -1.52
C LEU A 40 -0.80 8.95 -1.52
N ILE A 41 -0.02 9.66 -0.69
CA ILE A 41 0.02 11.14 -0.67
C ILE A 41 0.41 11.69 -2.05
N GLU A 42 1.52 11.20 -2.62
CA GLU A 42 2.00 11.62 -3.93
C GLU A 42 0.91 11.41 -5.00
N GLN A 43 0.25 10.26 -4.99
CA GLN A 43 -0.76 9.95 -5.99
C GLN A 43 -2.01 10.85 -5.87
N CYS A 44 -2.50 11.09 -4.65
CA CYS A 44 -3.65 11.98 -4.42
C CYS A 44 -3.37 13.42 -4.85
N GLN A 45 -2.15 13.92 -4.63
CA GLN A 45 -1.75 15.26 -5.05
C GLN A 45 -1.56 15.34 -6.57
N LYS A 46 -0.93 14.34 -7.18
CA LYS A 46 -0.60 14.33 -8.61
C LYS A 46 -1.81 14.12 -9.52
N TYR A 47 -2.79 13.35 -9.08
CA TYR A 47 -3.95 12.98 -9.88
C TYR A 47 -5.25 13.41 -9.16
N PRO A 48 -5.75 14.64 -9.40
CA PRO A 48 -6.93 15.16 -8.73
C PRO A 48 -8.19 14.31 -8.94
N GLY A 49 -9.03 14.21 -7.90
CA GLY A 49 -10.29 13.47 -7.96
C GLY A 49 -10.13 11.95 -8.08
N THR A 50 -8.96 11.38 -7.74
CA THR A 50 -8.73 9.93 -7.74
C THR A 50 -9.08 9.28 -6.41
N ARG A 51 -9.29 7.96 -6.40
CA ARG A 51 -9.65 7.20 -5.19
C ARG A 51 -8.62 6.14 -4.91
N TRP A 52 -8.02 6.15 -3.74
CA TRP A 52 -6.99 5.19 -3.36
C TRP A 52 -7.43 4.37 -2.16
N LEU A 53 -6.90 3.16 -2.02
CA LEU A 53 -7.15 2.32 -0.86
C LEU A 53 -5.91 2.25 0.03
N MET A 54 -6.12 2.46 1.33
CA MET A 54 -5.21 2.07 2.40
C MET A 54 -5.85 0.88 3.13
N GLY A 55 -5.26 -0.30 3.00
CA GLY A 55 -5.81 -1.55 3.52
C GLY A 55 -4.88 -2.20 4.53
N ARG A 56 -5.48 -2.99 5.44
CA ARG A 56 -4.80 -3.90 6.36
C ARG A 56 -5.79 -4.99 6.73
N ALA A 57 -5.33 -6.07 7.35
CA ALA A 57 -6.22 -7.10 7.88
C ALA A 57 -7.35 -6.49 8.72
N LYS A 58 -7.07 -5.77 9.80
CA LYS A 58 -8.10 -5.16 10.66
C LYS A 58 -8.13 -3.65 10.55
N LEU A 59 -9.31 -3.06 10.33
CA LEU A 59 -9.47 -1.60 10.23
C LEU A 59 -9.09 -0.89 11.53
N LYS A 60 -9.39 -1.46 12.70
CA LYS A 60 -8.99 -0.91 13.99
C LYS A 60 -7.47 -0.73 14.07
N THR A 61 -6.72 -1.80 13.79
CA THR A 61 -5.25 -1.78 13.78
C THR A 61 -4.71 -0.81 12.72
N LEU A 62 -5.34 -0.73 11.55
CA LEU A 62 -4.96 0.24 10.52
C LEU A 62 -5.02 1.69 11.06
N LYS A 63 -6.11 2.05 11.75
CA LYS A 63 -6.28 3.38 12.35
C LYS A 63 -5.25 3.65 13.45
N GLU A 64 -4.92 2.63 14.24
CA GLU A 64 -3.94 2.73 15.34
C GLU A 64 -2.47 2.74 14.86
N THR A 65 -2.18 2.33 13.61
CA THR A 65 -0.81 2.15 13.11
C THR A 65 -0.53 2.92 11.81
N THR A 66 -0.94 2.38 10.66
CA THR A 66 -0.65 2.91 9.32
C THR A 66 -1.20 4.34 9.14
N LEU A 67 -2.38 4.63 9.69
CA LEU A 67 -2.96 5.98 9.67
C LEU A 67 -2.13 6.98 10.50
N ASN A 68 -1.61 6.57 11.65
CA ASN A 68 -0.72 7.41 12.44
C ASN A 68 0.59 7.72 11.68
N THR A 69 1.13 6.73 10.94
CA THR A 69 2.27 6.95 10.03
C THR A 69 1.93 7.97 8.93
N PHE A 70 0.72 7.92 8.37
CA PHE A 70 0.25 8.91 7.40
C PHE A 70 0.19 10.33 8.01
N PHE A 71 -0.32 10.47 9.23
CA PHE A 71 -0.37 11.76 9.93
C PHE A 71 1.01 12.33 10.27
N GLU A 72 1.96 11.47 10.64
CA GLU A 72 3.35 11.88 10.86
C GLU A 72 4.00 12.37 9.56
N ILE A 73 3.85 11.64 8.45
CA ILE A 73 4.42 12.03 7.16
C ILE A 73 3.80 13.32 6.65
N SER A 74 2.48 13.45 6.69
CA SER A 74 1.80 14.68 6.28
C SER A 74 2.18 15.87 7.16
N HIS A 75 2.42 15.66 8.46
CA HIS A 75 2.99 16.69 9.34
C HIS A 75 4.35 17.15 8.85
N ASN A 76 5.27 16.20 8.63
CA ASN A 76 6.65 16.46 8.25
C ASN A 76 6.77 17.09 6.85
N LEU A 77 5.76 16.88 5.99
CA LEU A 77 5.64 17.52 4.68
C LEU A 77 4.96 18.89 4.72
N GLY A 78 4.36 19.28 5.85
CA GLY A 78 3.63 20.55 5.98
C GLY A 78 2.33 20.62 5.18
N ILE A 79 1.61 19.49 5.03
CA ILE A 79 0.43 19.37 4.16
C ILE A 79 -0.86 19.00 4.90
N LYS A 80 -0.89 19.18 6.23
CA LYS A 80 -2.04 18.81 7.09
C LYS A 80 -3.33 19.53 6.71
N ASP A 81 -3.23 20.73 6.16
CA ASP A 81 -4.33 21.59 5.72
C ASP A 81 -4.87 21.21 4.31
N GLN A 82 -4.23 20.26 3.63
CA GLN A 82 -4.63 19.83 2.29
C GLN A 82 -5.68 18.71 2.26
N TYR A 83 -6.02 18.15 3.43
CA TYR A 83 -7.01 17.10 3.54
C TYR A 83 -7.77 17.18 4.87
N ILE A 84 -8.92 16.50 4.90
CA ILE A 84 -9.70 16.25 6.10
C ILE A 84 -9.83 14.75 6.33
N TYR A 85 -9.64 14.30 7.56
CA TYR A 85 -9.93 12.93 7.95
C TYR A 85 -11.36 12.83 8.49
N LYS A 86 -12.18 11.97 7.87
CA LYS A 86 -13.55 11.64 8.27
C LYS A 86 -13.54 10.27 8.93
N GLU A 87 -13.28 10.24 10.24
CA GLU A 87 -13.06 9.01 11.00
C GLU A 87 -14.22 8.01 10.91
N GLN A 88 -15.47 8.47 11.08
CA GLN A 88 -16.66 7.62 11.02
C GLN A 88 -16.82 6.94 9.64
N ARG A 89 -16.38 7.62 8.58
CA ARG A 89 -16.41 7.10 7.21
C ARG A 89 -15.14 6.35 6.83
N SER A 90 -14.13 6.34 7.69
CA SER A 90 -12.81 5.76 7.42
C SER A 90 -12.24 6.29 6.09
N LEU A 91 -12.24 7.62 5.94
CA LEU A 91 -11.93 8.29 4.67
C LEU A 91 -11.05 9.52 4.91
N ILE A 92 -10.02 9.70 4.10
CA ILE A 92 -9.27 10.97 3.98
C ILE A 92 -9.68 11.62 2.67
N ILE A 93 -10.09 12.88 2.72
CA ILE A 93 -10.56 13.65 1.56
C ILE A 93 -9.62 14.82 1.35
N TRP A 94 -9.00 14.91 0.19
CA TRP A 94 -8.10 16.00 -0.20
C TRP A 94 -8.90 17.16 -0.79
N ASN A 95 -8.35 18.38 -0.69
CA ASN A 95 -8.99 19.60 -1.20
C ASN A 95 -9.22 19.57 -2.73
N ASN A 96 -8.45 18.75 -3.46
CA ASN A 96 -8.61 18.53 -4.91
C ASN A 96 -9.61 17.42 -5.27
N GLY A 97 -10.37 16.92 -4.29
CA GLY A 97 -11.36 15.86 -4.46
C GLY A 97 -10.80 14.44 -4.50
N SER A 98 -9.47 14.26 -4.39
CA SER A 98 -8.89 12.92 -4.23
C SER A 98 -9.22 12.33 -2.86
N GLU A 99 -9.28 11.02 -2.77
CA GLU A 99 -9.67 10.31 -1.55
C GLU A 99 -8.74 9.13 -1.23
N ILE A 100 -8.54 8.85 0.06
CA ILE A 100 -7.95 7.60 0.55
C ILE A 100 -8.98 6.90 1.44
N ILE A 101 -9.44 5.74 0.98
CA ILE A 101 -10.41 4.87 1.67
C ILE A 101 -9.63 3.91 2.56
N LEU A 102 -9.91 3.92 3.86
CA LEU A 102 -9.36 2.98 4.82
C LEU A 102 -10.26 1.74 4.90
N LYS A 103 -9.70 0.54 4.70
CA LYS A 103 -10.51 -0.67 4.55
C LYS A 103 -9.97 -1.87 5.33
N ASP A 104 -10.90 -2.59 5.98
CA ASP A 104 -10.69 -3.91 6.57
C ASP A 104 -10.61 -4.96 5.46
N LEU A 105 -9.62 -5.83 5.51
CA LEU A 105 -9.38 -6.88 4.52
C LEU A 105 -9.27 -8.27 5.17
N PHE A 106 -9.73 -8.41 6.41
CA PHE A 106 -9.71 -9.67 7.12
C PHE A 106 -10.74 -10.63 6.54
N TYR A 107 -10.41 -11.92 6.54
CA TYR A 107 -11.35 -12.96 6.15
C TYR A 107 -12.34 -13.23 7.28
N TYR A 108 -13.61 -12.86 7.07
CA TYR A 108 -14.69 -13.23 7.97
C TYR A 108 -15.47 -14.41 7.39
N PRO A 109 -15.70 -15.50 8.15
CA PRO A 109 -16.53 -16.61 7.67
C PRO A 109 -17.96 -16.20 7.27
N SER A 110 -18.47 -15.10 7.82
CA SER A 110 -19.77 -14.52 7.46
C SER A 110 -19.77 -13.78 6.12
N ASP A 111 -18.61 -13.37 5.61
CA ASP A 111 -18.44 -12.77 4.28
C ASP A 111 -17.25 -13.43 3.54
N PRO A 112 -17.37 -14.72 3.19
CA PRO A 112 -16.26 -15.49 2.63
C PRO A 112 -15.85 -15.02 1.22
N ASP A 113 -16.71 -14.25 0.56
CA ASP A 113 -16.51 -13.70 -0.79
C ASP A 113 -16.08 -12.24 -0.79
N PHE A 114 -15.91 -11.61 0.38
CA PHE A 114 -15.60 -10.18 0.50
C PHE A 114 -16.59 -9.31 -0.29
N ASN A 115 -17.89 -9.59 -0.16
CA ASN A 115 -18.95 -8.83 -0.80
C ASN A 115 -18.91 -7.36 -0.36
N GLU A 116 -18.44 -7.06 0.85
CA GLU A 116 -18.21 -5.68 1.31
C GLU A 116 -17.17 -4.89 0.50
N LEU A 117 -16.35 -5.57 -0.31
CA LEU A 117 -15.40 -4.97 -1.26
C LEU A 117 -15.98 -4.88 -2.67
N GLY A 118 -17.20 -5.39 -2.90
CA GLY A 118 -17.82 -5.55 -4.22
C GLY A 118 -18.01 -4.24 -4.97
N SER A 119 -18.48 -3.21 -4.28
CA SER A 119 -18.77 -1.89 -4.85
C SER A 119 -17.56 -0.96 -4.92
N LEU A 120 -16.39 -1.42 -4.46
CA LEU A 120 -15.20 -0.56 -4.44
C LEU A 120 -14.74 -0.22 -5.86
N GLU A 121 -14.41 1.05 -6.06
CA GLU A 121 -13.81 1.57 -7.29
C GLU A 121 -12.61 2.45 -6.92
N ILE A 122 -11.41 1.99 -7.25
CA ILE A 122 -10.15 2.64 -6.86
C ILE A 122 -9.18 2.76 -8.04
N THR A 123 -8.28 3.72 -7.96
CA THR A 123 -7.21 4.02 -8.92
C THR A 123 -5.94 3.22 -8.60
N GLY A 124 -5.74 2.88 -7.33
CA GLY A 124 -4.69 1.99 -6.85
C GLY A 124 -4.82 1.71 -5.36
N ALA A 125 -3.98 0.83 -4.83
CA ALA A 125 -4.10 0.37 -3.45
C ALA A 125 -2.74 0.12 -2.80
N PHE A 126 -2.65 0.49 -1.53
CA PHE A 126 -1.60 0.10 -0.60
C PHE A 126 -2.21 -0.79 0.49
N ILE A 127 -1.69 -2.00 0.64
CA ILE A 127 -2.06 -2.94 1.71
C ILE A 127 -0.85 -3.10 2.64
N ASP A 128 -0.97 -2.58 3.86
CA ASP A 128 0.03 -2.74 4.90
C ASP A 128 -0.12 -4.11 5.59
N GLU A 129 1.01 -4.72 5.97
CA GLU A 129 1.07 -6.06 6.59
C GLU A 129 0.17 -7.08 5.88
N CYS A 130 0.34 -7.17 4.55
CA CYS A 130 -0.45 -8.05 3.70
C CYS A 130 -0.20 -9.55 3.94
N ASP A 131 0.79 -9.90 4.78
CA ASP A 131 0.95 -11.26 5.32
C ASP A 131 -0.24 -11.68 6.22
N GLN A 132 -0.97 -10.73 6.79
CA GLN A 132 -2.12 -10.99 7.67
C GLN A 132 -3.45 -11.15 6.91
N ILE A 133 -3.46 -11.00 5.58
CA ILE A 133 -4.66 -11.20 4.76
C ILE A 133 -4.56 -12.49 3.95
N VAL A 134 -5.72 -13.04 3.58
CA VAL A 134 -5.77 -14.17 2.64
C VAL A 134 -5.59 -13.67 1.21
N LYS A 135 -5.03 -14.52 0.34
CA LYS A 135 -4.80 -14.23 -1.09
C LYS A 135 -6.06 -13.70 -1.81
N LYS A 136 -7.23 -14.20 -1.44
CA LYS A 136 -8.52 -13.79 -2.02
C LYS A 136 -8.79 -12.30 -1.83
N ALA A 137 -8.49 -11.73 -0.66
CA ALA A 137 -8.64 -10.30 -0.41
C ALA A 137 -7.75 -9.47 -1.35
N TRP A 138 -6.49 -9.86 -1.51
CA TRP A 138 -5.55 -9.21 -2.45
C TRP A 138 -6.06 -9.24 -3.89
N GLN A 139 -6.55 -10.39 -4.35
CA GLN A 139 -7.10 -10.55 -5.70
C GLN A 139 -8.35 -9.71 -5.93
N ILE A 140 -9.22 -9.61 -4.92
CA ILE A 140 -10.42 -8.78 -4.98
C ILE A 140 -10.04 -7.31 -5.02
N VAL A 141 -9.18 -6.81 -4.13
CA VAL A 141 -8.71 -5.42 -4.19
C VAL A 141 -8.11 -5.10 -5.55
N LYS A 142 -7.26 -5.99 -6.10
CA LYS A 142 -6.68 -5.84 -7.44
C LYS A 142 -7.74 -5.68 -8.54
N SER A 143 -8.83 -6.44 -8.49
CA SER A 143 -9.89 -6.35 -9.51
C SER A 143 -10.75 -5.07 -9.38
N ARG A 144 -10.67 -4.37 -8.25
CA ARG A 144 -11.32 -3.07 -8.03
C ARG A 144 -10.50 -1.88 -8.54
N ILE A 145 -9.28 -2.10 -9.01
CA ILE A 145 -8.40 -1.06 -9.55
C ILE A 145 -8.77 -0.76 -11.00
N ARG A 146 -9.63 0.24 -11.19
CA ARG A 146 -10.15 0.69 -12.50
C ARG A 146 -10.55 2.16 -12.57
N TYR A 147 -10.66 2.85 -11.44
CA TYR A 147 -11.21 4.20 -11.36
C TYR A 147 -10.23 5.24 -11.93
N LYS A 148 -10.67 5.98 -12.95
CA LYS A 148 -9.91 7.05 -13.64
C LYS A 148 -8.55 6.63 -14.21
N LEU A 149 -8.33 5.34 -14.47
CA LEU A 149 -7.05 4.88 -15.04
C LEU A 149 -6.83 5.45 -16.45
N THR A 150 -7.84 5.39 -17.32
CA THR A 150 -7.76 5.91 -18.69
C THR A 150 -7.59 7.43 -18.71
N GLU A 151 -8.28 8.15 -17.83
CA GLU A 151 -8.22 9.62 -17.72
C GLU A 151 -6.79 10.12 -17.46
N PHE A 152 -6.01 9.38 -16.67
CA PHE A 152 -4.66 9.76 -16.26
C PHE A 152 -3.54 8.94 -16.91
N ASP A 153 -3.84 8.12 -17.93
CA ASP A 153 -2.89 7.15 -18.54
C ASP A 153 -2.16 6.31 -17.49
N LEU A 154 -2.91 5.81 -16.50
CA LEU A 154 -2.39 5.04 -15.37
C LEU A 154 -2.55 3.55 -15.57
N MET A 155 -1.52 2.82 -15.14
CA MET A 155 -1.62 1.39 -14.93
C MET A 155 -2.15 1.07 -13.53
N PRO A 156 -2.89 -0.04 -13.36
CA PRO A 156 -3.32 -0.48 -12.04
C PRO A 156 -2.09 -0.88 -11.21
N LYS A 157 -1.95 -0.28 -10.02
CA LYS A 157 -0.87 -0.55 -9.08
C LYS A 157 -1.40 -1.00 -7.72
N LEU A 158 -0.89 -2.12 -7.23
CA LEU A 158 -1.14 -2.66 -5.90
C LEU A 158 0.20 -2.84 -5.18
N LEU A 159 0.41 -2.02 -4.15
CA LEU A 159 1.56 -2.09 -3.26
C LEU A 159 1.18 -2.90 -2.02
N GLY A 160 1.98 -3.90 -1.70
CA GLY A 160 1.91 -4.64 -0.44
C GLY A 160 3.19 -4.46 0.36
N THR A 161 3.08 -4.35 1.67
CA THR A 161 4.22 -4.51 2.58
C THR A 161 3.98 -5.73 3.45
N CYS A 162 5.05 -6.40 3.86
CA CYS A 162 4.92 -7.56 4.75
C CYS A 162 6.15 -7.75 5.62
N ASN A 163 5.96 -8.46 6.71
CA ASN A 163 7.06 -9.10 7.42
C ASN A 163 7.31 -10.51 6.86
N PRO A 164 8.50 -11.11 7.09
CA PRO A 164 8.75 -12.49 6.69
C PRO A 164 7.68 -13.44 7.27
N SER A 165 7.04 -14.23 6.42
CA SER A 165 5.98 -15.16 6.81
C SER A 165 5.86 -16.33 5.84
N HIS A 166 5.34 -17.47 6.31
CA HIS A 166 5.05 -18.65 5.49
C HIS A 166 3.62 -18.62 4.90
N THR A 167 3.20 -17.45 4.43
CA THR A 167 1.87 -17.22 3.87
C THR A 167 1.87 -17.43 2.36
N TRP A 168 0.75 -17.11 1.69
CA TRP A 168 0.65 -17.14 0.24
C TRP A 168 1.69 -16.24 -0.46
N LEU A 169 2.18 -15.19 0.22
CA LEU A 169 3.24 -14.31 -0.27
C LEU A 169 4.55 -15.05 -0.55
N TYR A 170 4.86 -16.09 0.23
CA TYR A 170 6.06 -16.90 0.03
C TYR A 170 6.04 -17.57 -1.34
N LEU A 171 4.91 -18.18 -1.72
CA LEU A 171 4.78 -18.88 -3.00
C LEU A 171 4.57 -17.91 -4.16
N ASP A 172 3.77 -16.86 -3.98
CA ASP A 172 3.35 -15.96 -5.07
C ASP A 172 4.37 -14.86 -5.40
N PHE A 173 5.30 -14.56 -4.49
CA PHE A 173 6.33 -13.53 -4.68
C PHE A 173 7.73 -14.07 -4.37
N PHE A 174 8.00 -14.46 -3.13
CA PHE A 174 9.38 -14.69 -2.68
C PHE A 174 10.07 -15.87 -3.37
N LYS A 175 9.43 -17.04 -3.41
CA LYS A 175 9.97 -18.26 -4.05
C LYS A 175 10.16 -18.04 -5.56
N LEU A 176 9.22 -17.36 -6.21
CA LEU A 176 9.33 -17.03 -7.64
C LEU A 176 10.45 -16.02 -7.90
N TYR A 177 10.62 -15.02 -7.03
CA TYR A 177 11.74 -14.09 -7.08
C TYR A 177 13.08 -14.83 -6.95
N GLN A 178 13.23 -15.66 -5.92
CA GLN A 178 14.47 -16.43 -5.68
C GLN A 178 14.83 -17.37 -6.83
N THR A 179 13.84 -17.92 -7.52
CA THR A 179 14.04 -18.85 -8.64
C THR A 179 14.06 -18.16 -10.01
N GLY A 180 14.00 -16.83 -10.06
CA GLY A 180 13.99 -16.07 -11.33
C GLY A 180 12.71 -16.27 -12.17
N LYS A 181 11.63 -16.75 -11.55
CA LYS A 181 10.34 -17.08 -12.19
C LYS A 181 9.23 -16.08 -11.87
N LEU A 182 9.56 -14.94 -11.27
CA LEU A 182 8.58 -13.91 -10.95
C LEU A 182 8.06 -13.28 -12.26
N PRO A 183 6.73 -13.26 -12.52
CA PRO A 183 6.18 -12.65 -13.73
C PRO A 183 6.54 -11.17 -13.82
N LYS A 184 6.72 -10.64 -15.03
CA LYS A 184 7.15 -9.23 -15.24
C LYS A 184 6.23 -8.21 -14.56
N GLN A 185 4.94 -8.51 -14.43
CA GLN A 185 3.96 -7.63 -13.78
C GLN A 185 4.01 -7.69 -12.24
N LYS A 186 4.84 -8.55 -11.65
CA LYS A 186 5.06 -8.65 -10.22
C LYS A 186 6.51 -8.27 -9.91
N GLN A 187 6.70 -7.55 -8.81
CA GLN A 187 8.02 -7.24 -8.29
C GLN A 187 8.09 -7.52 -6.80
N PHE A 188 9.25 -7.99 -6.36
CA PHE A 188 9.55 -8.20 -4.94
C PHE A 188 10.81 -7.42 -4.58
N ILE A 189 10.74 -6.67 -3.49
CA ILE A 189 11.89 -5.96 -2.93
C ILE A 189 12.05 -6.39 -1.48
N GLN A 190 13.24 -6.93 -1.18
CA GLN A 190 13.65 -7.22 0.18
C GLN A 190 14.27 -5.98 0.83
N SER A 191 13.78 -5.64 2.02
CA SER A 191 14.31 -4.59 2.91
C SER A 191 14.90 -5.24 4.16
N LEU A 192 16.20 -5.10 4.38
CA LEU A 192 16.85 -5.59 5.59
C LEU A 192 16.99 -4.45 6.62
N PRO A 193 16.83 -4.69 7.93
CA PRO A 193 16.98 -3.65 8.96
C PRO A 193 18.35 -2.97 8.93
N GLN A 194 19.41 -3.72 8.60
CA GLN A 194 20.78 -3.21 8.49
C GLN A 194 20.94 -2.15 7.38
N GLU A 195 20.01 -2.09 6.43
CA GLU A 195 20.01 -1.11 5.34
C GLU A 195 19.28 0.20 5.72
N ASN A 196 18.76 0.32 6.94
CA ASN A 196 18.14 1.55 7.44
C ASN A 196 19.11 2.30 8.39
N PRO A 197 19.76 3.39 7.94
CA PRO A 197 20.65 4.19 8.77
C PRO A 197 19.93 4.91 9.93
N PHE A 198 18.60 5.07 9.86
CA PHE A 198 17.81 5.70 10.92
C PHE A 198 17.52 4.76 12.11
N LEU A 199 17.75 3.45 11.95
CA LEU A 199 17.59 2.45 13.02
C LEU A 199 18.82 2.38 13.94
N LEU A 200 20.01 2.73 13.42
CA LEU A 200 21.29 2.66 14.16
C LEU A 200 21.52 3.84 15.11
N LEU A 201 20.62 4.83 15.14
CA LEU A 201 20.71 6.02 16.02
C LEU A 201 19.89 5.86 17.31
N LEU A 202 19.33 4.68 17.57
CA LEU A 202 18.48 4.37 18.72
C LEU A 202 19.08 3.27 19.63
N ILE A 203 20.37 2.97 19.48
CA ILE A 203 21.16 2.09 20.35
C ILE A 203 22.38 2.88 20.81
#